data_AF-A0A948XZ06-F1
#
_entry.id   AF-A0A948XZ06-F1
#
_cell.length_a   1.000
_cell.length_b   1.000
_cell.length_c   1.000
_cell.angle_alpha   90.00
_cell.angle_beta   90.00
_cell.angle_gamma   90.00
#
_symmetry.space_group_name_H-M   'P 1'
#
loop_
_entity.id
_entity.type
_entity.pdbx_description
1 polymer ?
#
loop_
_entity_poly.entity_id
_entity_poly.type
_entity_poly.pdbx_seq_one_letter_code
_entity_poly.pdbx_strand_id
1 'polypeptide(L)'
;MSKIKQDFLVAIKKSFSAYNKKGGARSTKKLVPIHKFLSKTILKELDRSFSIKSLGIGDGKELKFYGKYYPKNLDIAVLKDNAAIATTSFKFITSNYKQNANNYFENLLGETANIRRRGIGFAHFLVLRGHTPYFSKNKGNLRGKERKNPEILNERNLRKYIKLFQDLDFPHKPDLLGICVLDFDEKRNPFFVNFDDFDFSDKTKDILQDDFSLENFIEKFILLVKLKS
;
A
#
# COMPACT_ATOMS: atom_id res chain seq x y z
N MET A 1 12.86 2.09 -17.08
CA MET A 1 12.19 1.74 -15.80
C MET A 1 13.24 1.15 -14.85
N SER A 2 13.28 1.62 -13.60
CA SER A 2 14.25 1.15 -12.59
C SER A 2 14.07 -0.35 -12.27
N LYS A 3 15.13 -1.00 -11.77
CA LYS A 3 15.07 -2.40 -11.32
C LYS A 3 14.02 -2.61 -10.22
N ILE A 4 13.88 -1.63 -9.30
CA ILE A 4 12.88 -1.65 -8.23
C ILE A 4 11.45 -1.69 -8.81
N LYS A 5 11.14 -0.85 -9.81
CA LYS A 5 9.84 -0.86 -10.48
C LYS A 5 9.57 -2.20 -11.18
N GLN A 6 10.56 -2.78 -11.85
CA GLN A 6 10.42 -4.10 -12.50
C GLN A 6 10.13 -5.21 -11.48
N ASP A 7 10.92 -5.29 -10.40
CA ASP A 7 10.72 -6.27 -9.33
C ASP A 7 9.36 -6.09 -8.63
N PHE A 8 8.90 -4.85 -8.50
CA PHE A 8 7.58 -4.54 -7.98
C PHE A 8 6.47 -5.05 -8.90
N LEU A 9 6.54 -4.82 -10.22
CA LEU A 9 5.57 -5.37 -11.16
C LEU A 9 5.54 -6.90 -11.14
N VAL A 10 6.69 -7.56 -10.97
CA VAL A 10 6.75 -9.01 -10.76
C VAL A 10 6.00 -9.43 -9.49
N ALA A 11 6.15 -8.68 -8.40
CA ALA A 11 5.42 -8.91 -7.16
C ALA A 11 3.90 -8.70 -7.33
N ILE A 12 3.48 -7.62 -8.01
CA ILE A 12 2.09 -7.35 -8.36
C ILE A 12 1.51 -8.48 -9.21
N LYS A 13 2.23 -8.98 -10.23
CA LYS A 13 1.77 -10.08 -11.09
C LYS A 13 1.50 -11.35 -10.28
N LYS A 14 2.43 -11.70 -9.38
CA LYS A 14 2.28 -12.85 -8.46
C LYS A 14 1.10 -12.65 -7.50
N SER A 15 0.95 -11.45 -6.96
CA SER A 15 -0.16 -11.06 -6.09
C SER A 15 -1.51 -11.21 -6.79
N PHE A 16 -1.63 -10.65 -8.00
CA PHE A 16 -2.85 -10.69 -8.79
C PHE A 16 -3.22 -12.12 -9.23
N SER A 17 -2.22 -12.94 -9.57
CA SER A 17 -2.42 -14.37 -9.83
C SER A 17 -2.96 -15.11 -8.60
N ALA A 18 -2.42 -14.83 -7.40
CA ALA A 18 -2.91 -15.40 -6.15
C ALA A 18 -4.34 -14.93 -5.81
N TYR A 19 -4.66 -13.66 -6.05
CA TYR A 19 -6.00 -13.07 -5.91
C TYR A 19 -7.04 -13.77 -6.79
N ASN A 20 -6.66 -14.17 -8.01
CA ASN A 20 -7.55 -14.87 -8.93
C ASN A 20 -7.69 -16.37 -8.62
N LYS A 21 -6.62 -17.02 -8.13
CA LYS A 21 -6.61 -18.49 -7.88
C LYS A 21 -7.12 -18.90 -6.49
N LYS A 22 -6.89 -18.13 -5.43
CA LYS A 22 -6.93 -18.62 -4.03
C LYS A 22 -7.76 -17.80 -3.04
N GLY A 23 -8.83 -17.13 -3.47
CA GLY A 23 -9.86 -16.68 -2.51
C GLY A 23 -10.30 -15.22 -2.54
N GLY A 24 -10.44 -14.62 -3.71
CA GLY A 24 -11.21 -13.39 -3.79
C GLY A 24 -10.51 -12.18 -3.16
N ALA A 25 -11.27 -11.14 -2.81
CA ALA A 25 -10.73 -9.89 -2.26
C ALA A 25 -10.12 -10.01 -0.85
N ARG A 26 -10.53 -11.03 -0.07
CA ARG A 26 -10.21 -11.18 1.36
C ARG A 26 -9.01 -12.10 1.66
N SER A 27 -8.45 -12.77 0.67
CA SER A 27 -7.32 -13.69 0.89
C SER A 27 -6.02 -12.93 1.16
N THR A 28 -5.38 -13.19 2.30
CA THR A 28 -4.07 -12.63 2.67
C THR A 28 -2.94 -13.14 1.76
N LYS A 29 -3.14 -14.25 1.05
CA LYS A 29 -2.16 -14.83 0.12
C LYS A 29 -1.78 -13.86 -1.02
N LYS A 30 -2.67 -12.93 -1.39
CA LYS A 30 -2.34 -11.91 -2.39
C LYS A 30 -1.31 -10.90 -1.87
N LEU A 31 -1.21 -10.69 -0.57
CA LEU A 31 -0.32 -9.69 0.01
C LEU A 31 1.12 -10.21 0.12
N VAL A 32 1.29 -11.54 0.33
CA VAL A 32 2.59 -12.20 0.54
C VAL A 32 3.65 -11.79 -0.50
N PRO A 33 3.40 -11.80 -1.83
CA PRO A 33 4.44 -11.44 -2.79
C PRO A 33 4.91 -9.98 -2.65
N ILE A 34 4.00 -9.07 -2.31
CA ILE A 34 4.29 -7.64 -2.22
C ILE A 34 4.96 -7.32 -0.89
N HIS A 35 4.47 -7.87 0.23
CA HIS A 35 5.11 -7.72 1.53
C HIS A 35 6.54 -8.26 1.47
N LYS A 36 6.75 -9.45 0.87
CA LYS A 36 8.09 -10.01 0.67
C LYS A 36 8.99 -9.11 -0.18
N PHE A 37 8.47 -8.48 -1.23
CA PHE A 37 9.24 -7.54 -2.05
C PHE A 37 9.66 -6.31 -1.25
N LEU A 38 8.71 -5.63 -0.60
CA LEU A 38 8.99 -4.44 0.19
C LEU A 38 9.97 -4.75 1.32
N SER A 39 9.72 -5.80 2.11
CA SER A 39 10.59 -6.19 3.22
C SER A 39 12.01 -6.52 2.76
N LYS A 40 12.18 -7.25 1.66
CA LYS A 40 13.52 -7.56 1.13
C LYS A 40 14.23 -6.33 0.58
N THR A 41 13.47 -5.38 0.02
CA THR A 41 14.06 -4.15 -0.52
C THR A 41 14.53 -3.25 0.61
N ILE A 42 13.70 -3.07 1.65
CA ILE A 42 14.04 -2.30 2.84
C ILE A 42 15.22 -2.94 3.59
N LEU A 43 15.21 -4.25 3.83
CA LEU A 43 16.30 -4.94 4.56
C LEU A 43 17.66 -4.86 3.88
N LYS A 44 17.73 -4.71 2.55
CA LYS A 44 19.00 -4.58 1.84
C LYS A 44 19.74 -3.28 2.16
N GLU A 45 18.98 -2.25 2.51
CA GLU A 45 19.49 -0.89 2.77
C GLU A 45 19.68 -0.60 4.27
N LEU A 46 19.24 -1.52 5.13
CA LEU A 46 19.42 -1.44 6.58
C LEU A 46 20.60 -2.32 6.99
N ASP A 47 21.32 -1.91 8.03
CA ASP A 47 22.38 -2.74 8.61
C ASP A 47 21.80 -3.94 9.40
N ARG A 48 22.70 -4.79 9.89
CA ARG A 48 22.33 -6.06 10.54
C ARG A 48 21.67 -5.90 11.91
N SER A 49 21.65 -4.71 12.50
CA SER A 49 20.95 -4.44 13.77
C SER A 49 19.43 -4.40 13.60
N PHE A 50 18.94 -4.31 12.35
CA PHE A 50 17.52 -4.29 12.03
C PHE A 50 17.02 -5.66 11.59
N SER A 51 15.74 -5.93 11.89
CA SER A 51 15.01 -7.09 11.35
C SER A 51 13.60 -6.68 10.90
N ILE A 52 12.93 -7.52 10.12
CA ILE A 52 11.55 -7.28 9.68
C ILE A 52 10.66 -8.48 10.00
N LYS A 53 9.47 -8.19 10.54
CA LYS A 53 8.34 -9.13 10.61
C LYS A 53 7.26 -8.73 9.60
N SER A 54 6.92 -9.65 8.70
CA SER A 54 5.93 -9.42 7.65
C SER A 54 5.49 -10.75 7.01
N LEU A 55 4.37 -10.74 6.31
CA LEU A 55 3.95 -11.87 5.48
C LEU A 55 5.03 -12.21 4.43
N GLY A 56 5.48 -13.47 4.41
CA GLY A 56 6.45 -13.97 3.43
C GLY A 56 7.93 -13.78 3.78
N ILE A 57 8.24 -13.33 5.01
CA ILE A 57 9.58 -13.24 5.61
C ILE A 57 9.57 -13.96 6.97
N GLY A 58 10.68 -14.61 7.33
CA GLY A 58 10.82 -15.28 8.64
C GLY A 58 9.75 -16.35 8.86
N ASP A 59 9.02 -16.24 9.97
CA ASP A 59 7.88 -17.10 10.33
C ASP A 59 6.62 -16.86 9.47
N GLY A 60 6.67 -15.87 8.57
CA GLY A 60 5.61 -15.52 7.64
C GLY A 60 4.42 -14.82 8.31
N LYS A 61 4.59 -14.29 9.52
CA LYS A 61 3.53 -13.62 10.29
C LYS A 61 3.78 -12.12 10.43
N GLU A 62 2.68 -11.38 10.52
CA GLU A 62 2.69 -9.97 10.89
C GLU A 62 2.90 -9.81 12.39
N LEU A 63 3.52 -8.71 12.81
CA LEU A 63 3.72 -8.42 14.23
C LEU A 63 2.42 -7.91 14.85
N LYS A 64 1.90 -8.64 15.84
CA LYS A 64 0.82 -8.11 16.70
C LYS A 64 1.38 -7.00 17.59
N PHE A 65 0.84 -5.80 17.46
CA PHE A 65 1.26 -4.62 18.19
C PHE A 65 0.08 -4.03 18.98
N TYR A 66 0.34 -3.60 20.22
CA TYR A 66 -0.65 -2.95 21.05
C TYR A 66 -0.59 -1.44 20.83
N GLY A 67 -1.43 -0.94 19.93
CA GLY A 67 -1.57 0.49 19.66
C GLY A 67 -2.07 1.28 20.87
N LYS A 68 -2.22 2.60 20.72
CA LYS A 68 -2.71 3.46 21.81
C LYS A 68 -4.14 3.11 22.24
N TYR A 69 -4.99 2.75 21.28
CA TYR A 69 -6.41 2.55 21.49
C TYR A 69 -6.81 1.07 21.35
N TYR A 70 -6.18 0.31 20.46
CA TYR A 70 -6.51 -1.11 20.24
C TYR A 70 -5.32 -1.91 19.67
N PRO A 71 -5.27 -3.24 19.85
CA PRO A 71 -4.25 -4.09 19.23
C PRO A 71 -4.48 -4.23 17.71
N LYS A 72 -3.40 -4.23 16.94
CA LYS A 72 -3.40 -4.35 15.47
C LYS A 72 -2.18 -5.14 14.99
N ASN A 73 -2.34 -5.90 13.91
CA ASN A 73 -1.20 -6.49 13.21
C ASN A 73 -0.56 -5.47 12.28
N LEU A 74 0.76 -5.37 12.32
CA LEU A 74 1.58 -4.51 11.47
C LEU A 74 2.01 -5.28 10.23
N ASP A 75 1.60 -4.80 9.05
CA ASP A 75 1.79 -5.50 7.76
C ASP A 75 3.28 -5.77 7.46
N ILE A 76 4.12 -4.76 7.68
CA ILE A 76 5.58 -4.80 7.56
C ILE A 76 6.18 -4.00 8.71
N ALA A 77 6.55 -4.67 9.80
CA ALA A 77 7.18 -4.07 10.96
C ALA A 77 8.71 -4.16 10.87
N VAL A 78 9.39 -3.03 11.00
CA VAL A 78 10.84 -2.96 11.20
C VAL A 78 11.13 -2.93 12.69
N LEU A 79 12.06 -3.78 13.12
CA LEU A 79 12.45 -3.94 14.51
C LEU A 79 13.95 -3.63 14.68
N LYS A 80 14.28 -3.02 15.81
CA LYS A 80 15.65 -2.89 16.34
C LYS A 80 15.62 -3.33 17.79
N ASP A 81 16.58 -4.15 18.20
CA ASP A 81 16.63 -4.74 19.55
C ASP A 81 15.31 -5.40 19.99
N ASN A 82 14.64 -6.08 19.05
CA ASN A 82 13.31 -6.71 19.20
C ASN A 82 12.14 -5.75 19.47
N ALA A 83 12.35 -4.43 19.47
CA ALA A 83 11.29 -3.43 19.55
C ALA A 83 10.90 -2.95 18.15
N ALA A 84 9.60 -2.84 17.89
CA ALA A 84 9.12 -2.20 16.66
C ALA A 84 9.44 -0.70 16.72
N ILE A 85 9.99 -0.16 15.62
CA ILE A 85 10.34 1.28 15.52
C ILE A 85 9.60 1.98 14.39
N ALA A 86 9.27 1.23 13.32
CA ALA A 86 8.50 1.73 12.20
C ALA A 86 7.70 0.61 11.54
N THR A 87 6.65 0.99 10.83
CA THR A 87 5.82 0.06 10.04
C THR A 87 5.42 0.67 8.70
N THR A 88 5.30 -0.18 7.69
CA THR A 88 4.56 0.15 6.46
C THR A 88 3.22 -0.57 6.47
N SER A 89 2.12 0.18 6.42
CA SER A 89 0.77 -0.30 6.09
C SER A 89 0.65 -0.39 4.56
N PHE A 90 0.09 -1.47 4.03
CA PHE A 90 -0.01 -1.70 2.60
C PHE A 90 -1.44 -1.98 2.14
N LYS A 91 -1.87 -1.29 1.08
CA LYS A 91 -3.20 -1.52 0.49
C LYS A 91 -3.12 -1.69 -1.02
N PHE A 92 -3.54 -2.85 -1.51
CA PHE A 92 -3.76 -3.06 -2.95
C PHE A 92 -5.25 -3.16 -3.29
N ILE A 93 -5.74 -2.17 -4.02
CA ILE A 93 -7.14 -2.05 -4.44
C ILE A 93 -7.31 -2.66 -5.83
N THR A 94 -8.01 -3.79 -5.88
CA THR A 94 -8.14 -4.61 -7.09
C THR A 94 -9.50 -4.47 -7.80
N SER A 95 -10.51 -3.92 -7.11
CA SER A 95 -11.90 -3.83 -7.59
C SER A 95 -12.75 -2.91 -6.70
N ASN A 96 -13.86 -2.39 -7.23
CA ASN A 96 -14.90 -1.65 -6.49
C ASN A 96 -14.33 -0.55 -5.58
N TYR A 97 -13.45 0.28 -6.13
CA TYR A 97 -12.79 1.33 -5.36
C TYR A 97 -13.79 2.34 -4.82
N LYS A 98 -14.65 2.91 -5.69
CA LYS A 98 -15.57 4.00 -5.34
C LYS A 98 -16.54 3.60 -4.22
N GLN A 99 -16.96 2.34 -4.19
CA GLN A 99 -17.83 1.82 -3.11
C GLN A 99 -17.18 1.80 -1.73
N ASN A 100 -15.84 1.66 -1.66
CA ASN A 100 -15.12 1.43 -0.41
C ASN A 100 -14.09 2.54 -0.10
N ALA A 101 -14.01 3.55 -0.96
CA ALA A 101 -12.97 4.57 -0.91
C ALA A 101 -12.95 5.33 0.42
N ASN A 102 -14.10 5.67 0.98
CA ASN A 102 -14.19 6.36 2.28
C ASN A 102 -13.72 5.46 3.41
N ASN A 103 -14.20 4.22 3.47
CA ASN A 103 -13.78 3.23 4.47
C ASN A 103 -12.26 3.00 4.43
N TYR A 104 -11.64 2.95 3.24
CA TYR A 104 -10.20 2.81 3.13
C TYR A 104 -9.44 4.02 3.69
N PHE A 105 -9.97 5.22 3.47
CA PHE A 105 -9.36 6.46 3.95
C PHE A 105 -9.54 6.62 5.47
N GLU A 106 -10.74 6.39 5.99
CA GLU A 106 -11.02 6.46 7.43
C GLU A 106 -10.20 5.43 8.22
N ASN A 107 -10.09 4.20 7.70
CA ASN A 107 -9.25 3.17 8.31
C ASN A 107 -7.77 3.59 8.35
N LEU A 108 -7.26 4.22 7.27
CA LEU A 108 -5.90 4.75 7.25
C LEU A 108 -5.69 5.77 8.37
N LEU A 109 -6.59 6.74 8.52
CA LEU A 109 -6.49 7.76 9.58
C LEU A 109 -6.48 7.12 10.98
N GLY A 110 -7.40 6.18 11.22
CA GLY A 110 -7.52 5.50 12.51
C GLY A 110 -6.34 4.59 12.84
N GLU A 111 -5.84 3.82 11.86
CA GLU A 111 -4.64 2.99 12.03
C GLU A 111 -3.42 3.86 12.32
N THR A 112 -3.25 4.94 11.55
CA THR A 112 -2.14 5.87 11.74
C THR A 112 -2.13 6.45 13.15
N ALA A 113 -3.27 6.98 13.61
CA ALA A 113 -3.40 7.52 14.96
C ALA A 113 -3.14 6.47 16.04
N ASN A 114 -3.64 5.24 15.86
CA ASN A 114 -3.43 4.17 16.81
C ASN A 114 -1.94 3.79 16.97
N ILE A 115 -1.17 3.82 15.88
CA ILE A 115 0.24 3.43 15.87
C ILE A 115 1.17 4.60 16.22
N ARG A 116 1.04 5.76 15.57
CA ARG A 116 1.92 6.93 15.80
C ARG A 116 1.85 7.45 17.24
N ARG A 117 0.71 7.32 17.91
CA ARG A 117 0.57 7.68 19.34
C ARG A 117 1.38 6.81 20.30
N ARG A 118 2.02 5.74 19.82
CA ARG A 118 3.01 4.94 20.55
C ARG A 118 4.47 5.29 20.19
N GLY A 119 4.69 6.33 19.38
CA GLY A 119 6.02 6.77 18.93
C GLY A 119 6.54 6.06 17.68
N ILE A 120 5.84 5.03 17.21
CA ILE A 120 6.21 4.22 16.04
C ILE A 120 6.06 5.02 14.75
N GLY A 121 7.10 5.02 13.90
CA GLY A 121 7.00 5.59 12.55
C GLY A 121 5.98 4.84 11.70
N PHE A 122 5.09 5.56 11.05
CA PHE A 122 4.00 4.98 10.27
C PHE A 122 4.03 5.48 8.84
N ALA A 123 4.29 4.56 7.91
CA ALA A 123 4.20 4.79 6.48
C ALA A 123 3.02 4.02 5.89
N HIS A 124 2.39 4.56 4.85
CA HIS A 124 1.33 3.87 4.12
C HIS A 124 1.58 3.88 2.62
N PHE A 125 1.56 2.70 2.01
CA PHE A 125 1.72 2.52 0.58
C PHE A 125 0.45 1.96 -0.06
N LEU A 126 -0.12 2.74 -0.97
CA LEU A 126 -1.38 2.47 -1.64
C LEU A 126 -1.14 2.13 -3.11
N VAL A 127 -1.73 1.03 -3.57
CA VAL A 127 -1.73 0.64 -4.97
C VAL A 127 -3.15 0.71 -5.50
N LEU A 128 -3.35 1.59 -6.47
CA LEU A 128 -4.61 1.83 -7.17
C LEU A 128 -4.56 1.25 -8.57
N ARG A 129 -5.75 0.94 -9.11
CA ARG A 129 -5.92 0.68 -10.53
C ARG A 129 -6.42 1.93 -11.25
N GLY A 130 -5.81 2.27 -12.37
CA GLY A 130 -6.32 3.34 -13.23
C GLY A 130 -7.74 3.03 -13.71
N HIS A 131 -7.92 1.80 -14.19
CA HIS A 131 -9.21 1.23 -14.58
C HIS A 131 -9.60 0.12 -13.62
N THR A 132 -10.35 0.47 -12.57
CA THR A 132 -10.76 -0.48 -11.54
C THR A 132 -12.02 -1.24 -11.97
N PRO A 133 -12.01 -2.58 -12.05
CA PRO A 133 -13.19 -3.35 -12.43
C PRO A 133 -14.28 -3.25 -11.35
N TYR A 134 -15.53 -3.15 -11.81
CA TYR A 134 -16.71 -3.06 -10.96
C TYR A 134 -17.50 -4.36 -11.00
N PHE A 135 -17.59 -5.07 -9.88
CA PHE A 135 -18.37 -6.29 -9.73
C PHE A 135 -19.65 -6.03 -8.96
N SER A 136 -20.76 -6.61 -9.41
CA SER A 136 -22.01 -6.60 -8.64
C SER A 136 -21.85 -7.37 -7.32
N LYS A 137 -22.71 -7.08 -6.34
CA LYS A 137 -22.86 -7.96 -5.18
C LYS A 137 -23.44 -9.31 -5.65
N ASN A 138 -23.00 -10.39 -5.02
CA ASN A 138 -23.54 -11.74 -5.18
C ASN A 138 -24.05 -12.25 -3.83
N LYS A 139 -24.73 -13.41 -3.79
CA LYS A 139 -25.08 -14.07 -2.52
C LYS A 139 -23.80 -14.49 -1.78
N GLY A 140 -23.67 -14.13 -0.50
CA GLY A 140 -22.52 -14.47 0.35
C GLY A 140 -21.23 -13.71 0.04
N ASN A 141 -20.06 -14.35 0.23
CA ASN A 141 -18.73 -13.75 0.05
C ASN A 141 -18.15 -13.87 -1.38
N LEU A 142 -18.95 -14.34 -2.34
CA LEU A 142 -18.52 -14.55 -3.72
C LEU A 142 -18.57 -13.24 -4.52
N ARG A 143 -17.69 -13.09 -5.52
CA ARG A 143 -17.77 -11.98 -6.47
C ARG A 143 -19.01 -12.14 -7.35
N GLY A 144 -19.71 -11.05 -7.63
CA GLY A 144 -20.78 -11.03 -8.63
C GLY A 144 -20.24 -10.87 -10.04
N LYS A 145 -21.15 -10.62 -10.99
CA LYS A 145 -20.79 -10.41 -12.39
C LYS A 145 -20.03 -9.09 -12.54
N GLU A 146 -18.97 -9.12 -13.33
CA GLU A 146 -18.28 -7.91 -13.76
C GLU A 146 -19.24 -7.06 -14.59
N ARG A 147 -19.31 -5.77 -14.27
CA ARG A 147 -20.08 -4.78 -15.02
C ARG A 147 -19.18 -4.23 -16.12
N LYS A 148 -19.78 -3.92 -17.28
CA LYS A 148 -19.05 -3.54 -18.50
C LYS A 148 -18.20 -2.28 -18.36
N ASN A 149 -18.52 -1.39 -17.41
CA ASN A 149 -17.85 -0.10 -17.29
C ASN A 149 -16.92 -0.11 -16.06
N PRO A 150 -15.59 -0.05 -16.24
CA PRO A 150 -14.66 0.10 -15.13
C PRO A 150 -14.80 1.47 -14.47
N GLU A 151 -14.50 1.52 -13.17
CA GLU A 151 -14.31 2.77 -12.45
C GLU A 151 -12.96 3.37 -12.85
N ILE A 152 -13.01 4.48 -13.59
CA ILE A 152 -11.81 5.26 -13.93
C ILE A 152 -11.43 6.12 -12.73
N LEU A 153 -10.15 6.07 -12.35
CA LEU A 153 -9.54 6.90 -11.33
C LEU A 153 -9.49 8.36 -11.80
N ASN A 154 -9.82 9.31 -10.93
CA ASN A 154 -9.81 10.74 -11.28
C ASN A 154 -9.24 11.61 -10.15
N GLU A 155 -9.02 12.90 -10.43
CA GLU A 155 -8.51 13.90 -9.48
C GLU A 155 -9.20 13.85 -8.11
N ARG A 156 -10.55 13.80 -8.10
CA ARG A 156 -11.33 13.76 -6.85
C ARG A 156 -10.99 12.57 -5.97
N ASN A 157 -10.58 11.44 -6.56
CA ASN A 157 -10.21 10.25 -5.81
C ASN A 157 -8.88 10.40 -5.07
N LEU A 158 -7.93 11.15 -5.64
CA LEU A 158 -6.59 11.36 -5.10
C LEU A 158 -6.52 12.56 -4.16
N ARG A 159 -7.35 13.58 -4.39
CA ARG A 159 -7.37 14.84 -3.64
C ARG A 159 -7.37 14.67 -2.12
N LYS A 160 -8.07 13.67 -1.57
CA LYS A 160 -8.08 13.41 -0.13
C LYS A 160 -6.73 12.93 0.42
N TYR A 161 -5.99 12.12 -0.34
CA TYR A 161 -4.66 11.65 0.04
C TYR A 161 -3.63 12.77 -0.10
N ILE A 162 -3.73 13.59 -1.14
CA ILE A 162 -2.87 14.76 -1.33
C ILE A 162 -3.08 15.76 -0.20
N LYS A 163 -4.33 16.05 0.18
CA LYS A 163 -4.64 16.90 1.33
C LYS A 163 -4.06 16.34 2.63
N LEU A 164 -4.20 15.04 2.88
CA LEU A 164 -3.62 14.39 4.05
C LEU A 164 -2.08 14.50 4.07
N PHE A 165 -1.44 14.33 2.91
CA PHE A 165 0.01 14.48 2.78
C PHE A 165 0.49 15.91 3.04
N GLN A 166 -0.29 16.91 2.62
CA GLN A 166 0.04 18.34 2.79
C GLN A 166 -0.39 18.90 4.16
N ASP A 167 -1.07 18.12 4.99
CA ASP A 167 -1.54 18.57 6.30
C ASP A 167 -0.39 18.82 7.28
N LEU A 168 -0.66 19.51 8.39
CA LEU A 168 0.29 19.62 9.49
C LEU A 168 0.55 18.24 10.13
N ASP A 169 1.63 18.13 10.90
CA ASP A 169 1.94 16.88 11.59
C ASP A 169 0.94 16.62 12.74
N PHE A 170 -0.10 15.86 12.43
CA PHE A 170 -1.09 15.37 13.39
C PHE A 170 -1.05 13.84 13.50
N PRO A 171 -1.47 13.25 14.64
CA PRO A 171 -1.38 11.81 14.85
C PRO A 171 -2.05 10.94 13.79
N HIS A 172 -3.07 11.44 13.08
CA HIS A 172 -3.78 10.70 12.03
C HIS A 172 -3.13 10.83 10.64
N LYS A 173 -2.16 11.72 10.48
CA LYS A 173 -1.35 11.88 9.27
C LYS A 173 -0.20 10.88 9.29
N PRO A 174 0.00 10.05 8.25
CA PRO A 174 1.17 9.18 8.17
C PRO A 174 2.46 10.00 8.09
N ASP A 175 3.55 9.48 8.64
CA ASP A 175 4.89 10.07 8.46
C ASP A 175 5.28 10.03 6.97
N LEU A 176 4.80 9.03 6.24
CA LEU A 176 5.04 8.87 4.80
C LEU A 176 3.82 8.28 4.08
N LEU A 177 3.53 8.82 2.89
CA LEU A 177 2.52 8.32 1.97
C LEU A 177 3.15 8.00 0.62
N GLY A 178 2.82 6.83 0.07
CA GLY A 178 3.14 6.47 -1.31
C GLY A 178 1.89 5.97 -2.03
N ILE A 179 1.80 6.31 -3.32
CA ILE A 179 0.71 5.91 -4.19
C ILE A 179 1.28 5.45 -5.53
N CYS A 180 0.98 4.22 -5.89
CA CYS A 180 1.24 3.67 -7.21
C CYS A 180 -0.09 3.49 -7.95
N VAL A 181 -0.16 3.92 -9.21
CA VAL A 181 -1.28 3.60 -10.11
C VAL A 181 -0.79 2.66 -11.21
N LEU A 182 -1.50 1.54 -11.38
CA LEU A 182 -1.16 0.52 -12.35
C LEU A 182 -2.41 -0.03 -13.04
N ASP A 183 -2.22 -0.73 -14.15
CA ASP A 183 -3.26 -1.55 -14.76
C ASP A 183 -2.67 -2.87 -15.26
N PHE A 184 -3.52 -3.69 -15.88
CA PHE A 184 -3.16 -5.01 -16.38
C PHE A 184 -3.51 -5.11 -17.87
N ASP A 185 -2.58 -5.65 -18.65
CA ASP A 185 -2.83 -5.94 -20.07
C ASP A 185 -3.77 -7.15 -20.23
N GLU A 186 -4.12 -7.47 -21.48
CA GLU A 186 -4.97 -8.63 -21.80
C GLU A 186 -4.38 -9.97 -21.31
N LYS A 187 -3.04 -10.06 -21.26
CA LYS A 187 -2.29 -11.20 -20.75
C LYS A 187 -2.12 -11.17 -19.22
N ARG A 188 -2.77 -10.22 -18.54
CA ARG A 188 -2.73 -9.99 -17.08
C ARG A 188 -1.34 -9.67 -16.55
N ASN A 189 -0.49 -9.05 -17.36
CA ASN A 189 0.76 -8.45 -16.91
C ASN A 189 0.47 -7.05 -16.38
N PRO A 190 0.95 -6.70 -15.17
CA PRO A 190 0.79 -5.36 -14.66
C PRO A 190 1.75 -4.38 -15.34
N PHE A 191 1.31 -3.15 -15.54
CA PHE A 191 2.12 -2.03 -16.01
C PHE A 191 1.72 -0.76 -15.25
N PHE A 192 2.67 0.17 -15.07
CA PHE A 192 2.35 1.50 -14.55
C PHE A 192 1.64 2.29 -15.64
N VAL A 193 0.54 2.96 -15.28
CA VAL A 193 -0.23 3.73 -16.25
C VAL A 193 0.49 5.03 -16.63
N ASN A 194 0.20 5.56 -17.81
CA ASN A 194 0.59 6.93 -18.14
C ASN A 194 -0.44 7.89 -17.50
N PHE A 195 0.03 8.87 -16.73
CA PHE A 195 -0.87 9.82 -16.06
C PHE A 195 -1.54 10.80 -17.03
N ASP A 196 -1.00 10.97 -18.23
CA ASP A 196 -1.65 11.75 -19.29
C ASP A 196 -2.92 11.10 -19.84
N ASP A 197 -3.12 9.81 -19.58
CA ASP A 197 -4.35 9.09 -19.93
C ASP A 197 -5.51 9.41 -18.95
N PHE A 198 -5.28 10.22 -17.92
CA PHE A 198 -6.24 10.52 -16.86
C PHE A 198 -6.46 12.03 -16.70
N ASP A 199 -7.66 12.37 -16.22
CA ASP A 199 -8.04 13.73 -15.82
C ASP A 199 -7.43 14.08 -14.44
N PHE A 200 -6.12 14.19 -14.40
CA PHE A 200 -5.33 14.66 -13.26
C PHE A 200 -4.76 16.03 -13.58
N SER A 201 -4.76 16.93 -12.60
CA SER A 201 -4.01 18.19 -12.71
C SER A 201 -2.50 17.94 -12.77
N ASP A 202 -1.73 18.82 -13.39
CA ASP A 202 -0.27 18.69 -13.47
C ASP A 202 0.36 18.57 -12.09
N LYS A 203 -0.10 19.38 -11.13
CA LYS A 203 0.30 19.27 -9.72
C LYS A 203 0.08 17.86 -9.14
N THR A 204 -1.03 17.20 -9.46
CA THR A 204 -1.30 15.83 -9.01
C THR A 204 -0.36 14.84 -9.70
N LYS A 205 -0.07 15.03 -10.99
CA LYS A 205 0.89 14.19 -11.72
C LYS A 205 2.29 14.29 -11.10
N ASP A 206 2.76 15.50 -10.82
CA ASP A 206 4.07 15.75 -10.19
C ASP A 206 4.17 15.05 -8.83
N ILE A 207 3.17 15.23 -7.96
CA ILE A 207 3.12 14.56 -6.64
C ILE A 207 3.15 13.03 -6.78
N LEU A 208 2.45 12.46 -7.77
CA LEU A 208 2.46 11.02 -8.00
C LEU A 208 3.79 10.50 -8.54
N GLN A 209 4.45 11.27 -9.41
CA GLN A 209 5.71 10.91 -10.05
C GLN A 209 6.91 11.04 -9.11
N ASP A 210 6.86 12.01 -8.20
CA ASP A 210 7.97 12.34 -7.31
C ASP A 210 7.68 11.89 -5.88
N ASP A 211 6.80 12.61 -5.17
CA ASP A 211 6.58 12.45 -3.74
C ASP A 211 6.03 11.10 -3.34
N PHE A 212 5.04 10.61 -4.09
CA PHE A 212 4.32 9.36 -3.81
C PHE A 212 4.90 8.15 -4.53
N SER A 213 5.95 8.33 -5.33
CA SER A 213 6.54 7.26 -6.11
C SER A 213 7.09 6.12 -5.25
N LEU A 214 7.19 4.93 -5.83
CA LEU A 214 7.67 3.74 -5.13
C LEU A 214 9.11 3.91 -4.62
N GLU A 215 10.00 4.44 -5.46
CA GLU A 215 11.40 4.66 -5.12
C GLU A 215 11.55 5.67 -3.99
N ASN A 216 10.90 6.82 -4.12
CA ASN A 216 10.97 7.88 -3.12
C ASN A 216 10.31 7.44 -1.80
N PHE A 217 9.25 6.63 -1.87
CA PHE A 217 8.66 6.00 -0.69
C PHE A 217 9.65 5.07 0.02
N ILE A 218 10.34 4.19 -0.70
CA ILE A 218 11.30 3.25 -0.09
C ILE A 218 12.45 4.03 0.55
N GLU A 219 13.02 5.01 -0.16
CA GLU A 219 14.11 5.85 0.32
C GLU A 219 13.71 6.61 1.59
N LYS A 220 12.59 7.35 1.56
CA LYS A 220 12.09 8.10 2.72
C LYS A 220 11.71 7.17 3.87
N PHE A 221 11.23 5.96 3.62
CA PHE A 221 10.94 4.99 4.68
C PHE A 221 12.22 4.51 5.38
N ILE A 222 13.31 4.28 4.63
CA ILE A 222 14.60 3.92 5.22
C ILE A 222 15.13 5.06 6.10
N LEU A 223 14.98 6.32 5.66
CA LEU A 223 15.33 7.49 6.48
C LEU A 223 14.49 7.59 7.74
N LEU A 224 13.17 7.35 7.64
CA LEU A 224 12.27 7.30 8.80
C LEU A 224 12.68 6.21 9.79
N VAL A 225 13.05 5.02 9.30
CA VAL A 225 13.55 3.93 10.15
C VAL A 225 14.79 4.38 10.92
N LYS A 226 15.77 5.00 10.26
CA LYS A 226 17.00 5.50 10.91
C LYS A 226 16.71 6.60 11.93
N LEU A 227 15.76 7.49 11.65
CA LEU A 227 15.34 8.55 12.57
C LEU A 227 14.67 8.01 13.84
N LYS A 228 13.97 6.87 13.74
CA LYS A 228 13.26 6.22 14.85
C LYS A 228 14.10 5.20 15.63
N SER A 229 15.32 4.93 15.16
CA SER A 229 16.21 3.89 15.69
C SER A 229 17.09 4.35 16.83
#